data_AF-A0A523Q209-F1
#
_entry.id   AF-A0A523Q209-F1
#
_cell.length_a   1.000
_cell.length_b   1.000
_cell.length_c   1.000
_cell.angle_alpha   90.00
_cell.angle_beta   90.00
_cell.angle_gamma   90.00
#
_symmetry.space_group_name_H-M   'P 1'
#
loop_
_entity.id
_entity.type
_entity.pdbx_description
1 polymer ?
#
loop_
_entity_poly.entity_id
_entity_poly.type
_entity_poly.pdbx_seq_one_letter_code
_entity_poly.pdbx_strand_id
1 'polypeptide(L)'
;MTGVFTWTVKKFCLLRLGETASKGAPLTSTESSTAGMLSTLRLPPIPGVLTDLISEGVRARQRRTLMALKQDTNLVALSAPDATISRCVQAAAIQGDDVLGELRQMIQSEKSAERRSALNFLFVAVCVQVGGDRWLENICSEGLSDPEATAEALLSFPVPKDAWGESTSHIYALWHASLAGKVDSFWASYLLGAAGCRDALPELRSRLSDGDVTSAEMYALAALGDQSPRLKERLQNSLQKAGVDASWGWKALHVSPGLLAPEELRRICPDSEQWPQEVWPWLAVRAPETILLSDDLKEKIHSDSRLRLFALMGHISALFAVCSALSESGLAVTAEQQDVLLLVAGECPSELSIPGTPEVQRQKVLRTLFLRVCRQSHIAVPNDADECPWLLDRILAMPLATTPALRFGYRMAAIPVWDARLAELSHVMRQWLYMERAARAGHALPLSATSVSRRQWQALDISNFVDDLRS
;
A
#
# COMPACT_ATOMS: atom_id res chain seq x y z
N MET A 1 -1.87 -33.38 -12.96
CA MET A 1 -1.69 -32.78 -14.29
C MET A 1 -2.63 -31.57 -14.38
N THR A 2 -2.12 -30.41 -14.01
CA THR A 2 -2.75 -29.08 -14.15
C THR A 2 -1.58 -28.09 -14.07
N GLY A 3 -1.34 -27.36 -15.16
CA GLY A 3 -0.16 -26.53 -15.36
C GLY A 3 -0.26 -25.20 -14.62
N VAL A 4 0.71 -24.94 -13.75
CA VAL A 4 0.93 -23.63 -13.12
C VAL A 4 1.83 -22.82 -14.04
N PHE A 5 1.29 -21.72 -14.59
CA PHE A 5 2.04 -20.75 -15.38
C PHE A 5 3.03 -20.02 -14.46
N THR A 6 4.30 -20.39 -14.56
CA THR A 6 5.43 -19.67 -13.96
C THR A 6 5.78 -18.48 -14.86
N TRP A 7 5.62 -17.26 -14.34
CA TRP A 7 6.20 -16.06 -14.94
C TRP A 7 7.70 -16.05 -14.63
N THR A 8 8.50 -16.60 -15.55
CA THR A 8 9.96 -16.51 -15.48
C THR A 8 10.44 -15.24 -16.19
N VAL A 9 11.15 -14.42 -15.42
CA VAL A 9 11.96 -13.28 -15.82
C VAL A 9 12.72 -13.54 -17.13
N LYS A 10 12.42 -12.78 -18.18
CA LYS A 10 13.29 -12.61 -19.37
C LYS A 10 13.89 -11.21 -19.37
N LYS A 11 15.02 -11.07 -18.66
CA LYS A 11 16.08 -10.11 -19.00
C LYS A 11 17.03 -10.81 -19.99
N PHE A 12 17.68 -10.03 -20.86
CA PHE A 12 18.61 -10.42 -21.94
C PHE A 12 17.98 -10.68 -23.32
N CYS A 13 17.85 -9.59 -24.11
CA CYS A 13 18.35 -9.47 -25.49
C CYS A 13 17.80 -8.16 -26.08
N LEU A 14 18.61 -7.08 -26.11
CA LEU A 14 18.58 -5.99 -27.13
C LEU A 14 19.75 -5.00 -26.94
N LEU A 15 20.94 -5.49 -26.55
CA LEU A 15 22.22 -4.80 -26.71
C LEU A 15 23.09 -5.69 -27.60
N ARG A 16 22.94 -5.55 -28.93
CA ARG A 16 23.91 -5.86 -30.00
C ARG A 16 23.22 -5.87 -31.37
N LEU A 17 22.92 -4.68 -31.86
CA LEU A 17 23.00 -4.30 -33.27
C LEU A 17 23.51 -2.86 -33.18
N GLY A 18 24.76 -2.53 -33.44
CA GLY A 18 25.70 -3.08 -34.39
C GLY A 18 26.30 -1.87 -35.07
N GLU A 19 27.40 -1.36 -34.49
CA GLU A 19 28.30 -0.43 -35.16
C GLU A 19 28.67 -1.01 -36.52
N THR A 20 28.35 -0.29 -37.61
CA THR A 20 29.09 -0.23 -38.88
C THR A 20 28.32 0.64 -39.87
N ALA A 21 28.61 1.96 -39.87
CA ALA A 21 28.66 2.78 -41.08
C ALA A 21 29.12 4.20 -40.74
N SER A 22 30.42 4.45 -40.88
CA SER A 22 30.96 5.79 -41.05
C SER A 22 30.55 6.34 -42.43
N LYS A 23 30.05 7.59 -42.48
CA LYS A 23 30.39 8.70 -43.40
C LYS A 23 29.17 9.56 -43.77
N GLY A 24 29.14 10.78 -43.20
CA GLY A 24 28.78 12.04 -43.86
C GLY A 24 27.34 12.26 -44.37
N ALA A 25 26.51 12.93 -43.58
CA ALA A 25 25.59 14.02 -43.97
C ALA A 25 24.85 14.56 -42.74
N PRO A 26 24.56 15.88 -42.62
CA PRO A 26 23.75 16.42 -41.53
C PRO A 26 22.27 16.25 -41.88
N LEU A 27 21.53 15.46 -41.12
CA LEU A 27 20.07 15.38 -41.24
C LEU A 27 19.42 16.13 -40.07
N THR A 28 18.90 17.29 -40.45
CA THR A 28 17.95 18.12 -39.73
C THR A 28 16.68 17.35 -39.34
N SER A 29 16.27 17.53 -38.09
CA SER A 29 14.89 17.57 -37.59
C SER A 29 13.84 16.65 -38.25
N THR A 30 13.53 15.52 -37.61
CA THR A 30 12.17 14.94 -37.57
C THR A 30 12.11 13.88 -36.46
N GLU A 31 12.03 14.32 -35.20
CA GLU A 31 11.56 13.48 -34.10
C GLU A 31 10.14 13.93 -33.70
N SER A 32 9.18 13.42 -34.46
CA SER A 32 7.75 13.46 -34.18
C SER A 32 7.13 12.31 -34.95
N SER A 33 6.92 11.15 -34.32
CA SER A 33 5.92 10.20 -34.86
C SER A 33 5.51 9.05 -33.94
N THR A 34 6.23 8.69 -32.87
CA THR A 34 5.82 7.52 -32.08
C THR A 34 4.68 7.82 -31.10
N ALA A 35 4.60 9.03 -30.53
CA ALA A 35 3.44 9.45 -29.73
C ALA A 35 2.18 9.73 -30.60
N GLY A 36 2.35 9.95 -31.90
CA GLY A 36 1.26 10.17 -32.85
C GLY A 36 0.62 8.87 -33.37
N MET A 37 1.29 7.72 -33.28
CA MET A 37 0.79 6.47 -33.87
C MET A 37 -0.40 5.85 -33.13
N LEU A 38 -0.60 6.15 -31.84
CA LEU A 38 -1.80 5.72 -31.11
C LEU A 38 -3.02 6.62 -31.35
N SER A 39 -2.84 7.84 -31.87
CA SER A 39 -3.96 8.75 -32.19
C SER A 39 -4.76 8.36 -33.45
N THR A 40 -4.28 7.39 -34.23
CA THR A 40 -4.85 7.02 -35.54
C THR A 40 -5.63 5.71 -35.58
N LEU A 41 -5.74 4.96 -34.47
CA LEU A 41 -6.57 3.75 -34.39
C LEU A 41 -7.87 4.01 -33.61
N ARG A 42 -8.69 4.95 -34.11
CA ARG A 42 -10.08 5.08 -33.65
C ARG A 42 -10.93 4.02 -34.33
N LEU A 43 -11.22 2.93 -33.62
CA LEU A 43 -12.20 1.96 -34.08
C LEU A 43 -13.60 2.59 -33.96
N PRO A 44 -14.49 2.44 -34.96
CA PRO A 44 -15.87 2.88 -34.81
C PRO A 44 -16.53 2.14 -33.65
N PRO A 45 -17.34 2.81 -32.82
CA PRO A 45 -17.97 2.19 -31.66
C PRO A 45 -18.93 1.09 -32.14
N ILE A 46 -18.68 -0.15 -31.71
CA ILE A 46 -19.63 -1.24 -31.92
C ILE A 46 -20.77 -1.06 -30.91
N PRO A 47 -22.05 -1.01 -31.36
CA PRO A 47 -23.17 -0.80 -30.46
C PRO A 47 -23.19 -1.79 -29.29
N GLY A 48 -23.36 -1.28 -28.06
CA GLY A 48 -23.43 -2.08 -26.84
C GLY A 48 -22.08 -2.46 -26.21
N VAL A 49 -21.00 -2.53 -26.99
CA VAL A 49 -19.67 -2.90 -26.47
C VAL A 49 -19.13 -1.88 -25.48
N LEU A 50 -19.34 -0.58 -25.75
CA LEU A 50 -18.90 0.49 -24.86
C LEU A 50 -19.63 0.45 -23.52
N THR A 51 -20.96 0.32 -23.56
CA THR A 51 -21.80 0.20 -22.37
C THR A 51 -21.45 -1.04 -21.54
N ASP A 52 -21.15 -2.18 -22.19
CA ASP A 52 -20.72 -3.40 -21.53
C ASP A 52 -19.34 -3.23 -20.86
N LEU A 53 -18.38 -2.59 -21.54
CA LEU A 53 -17.06 -2.28 -21.00
C LEU A 53 -17.15 -1.37 -19.77
N ILE A 54 -17.96 -0.31 -19.84
CA ILE A 54 -18.20 0.59 -18.70
C ILE A 54 -18.84 -0.20 -17.55
N SER A 55 -19.85 -1.03 -17.84
CA SER A 55 -20.55 -1.83 -16.84
C SER A 55 -19.64 -2.88 -16.17
N GLU A 56 -18.72 -3.49 -16.92
CA GLU A 56 -17.69 -4.37 -16.36
C GLU A 56 -16.71 -3.59 -15.48
N GLY A 57 -16.25 -2.43 -15.93
CA GLY A 57 -15.38 -1.54 -15.17
C GLY A 57 -16.01 -1.11 -13.84
N VAL A 58 -17.29 -0.71 -13.86
CA VAL A 58 -18.06 -0.32 -12.67
C VAL A 58 -18.14 -1.47 -11.69
N ARG A 59 -18.50 -2.68 -12.15
CA ARG A 59 -18.56 -3.88 -11.29
C ARG A 59 -17.20 -4.25 -10.72
N ALA A 60 -16.13 -4.11 -11.50
CA ALA A 60 -14.77 -4.35 -11.03
C ALA A 60 -14.36 -3.34 -9.96
N ARG A 61 -14.68 -2.05 -10.15
CA ARG A 61 -14.43 -0.98 -9.17
C ARG A 61 -15.22 -1.19 -7.88
N GLN A 62 -16.51 -1.48 -7.96
CA GLN A 62 -17.33 -1.76 -6.77
C GLN A 62 -16.80 -2.96 -5.98
N ARG A 63 -16.44 -4.06 -6.67
CA ARG A 63 -15.76 -5.20 -6.04
C ARG A 63 -14.46 -4.79 -5.37
N ARG A 64 -13.65 -3.97 -6.04
CA ARG A 64 -12.38 -3.47 -5.50
C ARG A 64 -12.57 -2.63 -4.23
N THR A 65 -13.58 -1.77 -4.18
CA THR A 65 -13.90 -0.96 -3.00
C THR A 65 -14.33 -1.85 -1.83
N LEU A 66 -15.23 -2.81 -2.08
CA LEU A 66 -15.67 -3.76 -1.05
C LEU A 66 -14.52 -4.59 -0.48
N MET A 67 -13.57 -4.98 -1.34
CA MET A 67 -12.36 -5.69 -0.93
C MET A 67 -11.38 -4.80 -0.16
N ALA A 68 -11.23 -3.53 -0.54
CA ALA A 68 -10.35 -2.57 0.15
C ALA A 68 -10.75 -2.35 1.62
N LEU A 69 -12.05 -2.38 1.89
CA LEU A 69 -12.62 -2.16 3.22
C LEU A 69 -12.42 -3.37 4.15
N LYS A 70 -12.12 -4.53 3.59
CA LYS A 70 -11.89 -5.76 4.36
C LYS A 70 -10.43 -5.85 4.80
N GLN A 71 -10.23 -5.87 6.11
CA GLN A 71 -8.90 -5.88 6.72
C GLN A 71 -8.07 -7.11 6.36
N ASP A 72 -8.72 -8.24 6.11
CA ASP A 72 -8.12 -9.55 5.80
C ASP A 72 -7.71 -9.73 4.33
N THR A 73 -8.05 -8.79 3.44
CA THR A 73 -7.79 -8.96 2.02
C THR A 73 -6.29 -8.87 1.69
N ASN A 74 -5.80 -9.80 0.88
CA ASN A 74 -4.41 -9.81 0.43
C ASN A 74 -4.24 -9.05 -0.90
N LEU A 75 -3.00 -8.66 -1.20
CA LEU A 75 -2.68 -7.84 -2.37
C LEU A 75 -2.96 -8.59 -3.68
N VAL A 76 -2.75 -9.91 -3.69
CA VAL A 76 -3.03 -10.78 -4.83
C VAL A 76 -4.53 -10.73 -5.18
N ALA A 77 -5.41 -10.79 -4.19
CA ALA A 77 -6.85 -10.72 -4.40
C ALA A 77 -7.29 -9.37 -5.00
N LEU A 78 -6.64 -8.27 -4.62
CA LEU A 78 -6.91 -6.94 -5.22
C LEU A 78 -6.45 -6.83 -6.67
N SER A 79 -5.43 -7.61 -7.07
CA SER A 79 -4.86 -7.53 -8.42
C SER A 79 -5.86 -7.92 -9.52
N ALA A 80 -6.78 -8.84 -9.23
CA ALA A 80 -7.78 -9.31 -10.19
C ALA A 80 -8.80 -8.21 -10.61
N PRO A 81 -9.50 -7.52 -9.68
CA PRO A 81 -10.34 -6.40 -10.06
C PRO A 81 -9.52 -5.23 -10.63
N ASP A 82 -8.31 -4.95 -10.12
CA ASP A 82 -7.47 -3.86 -10.66
C ASP A 82 -7.02 -4.10 -12.11
N ALA A 83 -6.69 -5.36 -12.46
CA ALA A 83 -6.39 -5.76 -13.83
C ALA A 83 -7.62 -5.63 -14.74
N THR A 84 -8.81 -5.94 -14.23
CA THR A 84 -10.06 -5.77 -14.98
C THR A 84 -10.35 -4.30 -15.22
N ILE A 85 -10.25 -3.44 -14.19
CA ILE A 85 -10.41 -1.99 -14.33
C ILE A 85 -9.41 -1.44 -15.34
N SER A 86 -8.14 -1.85 -15.25
CA SER A 86 -7.09 -1.38 -16.18
C SER A 86 -7.41 -1.72 -17.63
N ARG A 87 -7.87 -2.95 -17.90
CA ARG A 87 -8.29 -3.37 -19.25
C ARG A 87 -9.49 -2.57 -19.74
N CYS A 88 -10.51 -2.37 -18.91
CA CYS A 88 -11.69 -1.58 -19.26
C CYS A 88 -11.32 -0.12 -19.57
N VAL A 89 -10.47 0.50 -18.74
CA VAL A 89 -10.02 1.89 -18.94
C VAL A 89 -9.20 2.02 -20.22
N GLN A 90 -8.26 1.11 -20.49
CA GLN A 90 -7.46 1.12 -21.71
C GLN A 90 -8.33 0.92 -22.97
N ALA A 91 -9.27 -0.03 -22.93
CA ALA A 91 -10.19 -0.28 -24.03
C ALA A 91 -11.12 0.92 -24.28
N ALA A 92 -11.63 1.53 -23.22
CA ALA A 92 -12.43 2.76 -23.28
C ALA A 92 -11.62 3.92 -23.85
N ALA A 93 -10.37 4.11 -23.42
CA ALA A 93 -9.53 5.23 -23.87
C ALA A 93 -9.25 5.21 -25.38
N ILE A 94 -9.23 4.04 -26.02
CA ILE A 94 -9.11 3.92 -27.49
C ILE A 94 -10.28 4.59 -28.22
N GLN A 95 -11.46 4.67 -27.60
CA GLN A 95 -12.66 5.30 -28.16
C GLN A 95 -12.66 6.85 -28.02
N GLY A 96 -11.72 7.42 -27.26
CA GLY A 96 -11.52 8.88 -27.17
C GLY A 96 -12.68 9.64 -26.53
N ASP A 97 -13.15 10.71 -27.17
CA ASP A 97 -14.15 11.63 -26.59
C ASP A 97 -15.56 11.02 -26.48
N ASP A 98 -15.88 10.03 -27.31
CA ASP A 98 -17.22 9.41 -27.34
C ASP A 98 -17.54 8.72 -26.01
N VAL A 99 -16.56 8.01 -25.43
CA VAL A 99 -16.71 7.38 -24.10
C VAL A 99 -16.84 8.38 -22.98
N LEU A 100 -16.18 9.53 -23.08
CA LEU A 100 -16.32 10.59 -22.08
C LEU A 100 -17.74 11.18 -22.11
N GLY A 101 -18.32 11.31 -23.30
CA GLY A 101 -19.73 11.69 -23.47
C GLY A 101 -20.70 10.71 -22.81
N GLU A 102 -20.54 9.41 -23.07
CA GLU A 102 -21.38 8.36 -22.49
C GLU A 102 -21.24 8.29 -20.96
N LEU A 103 -20.01 8.33 -20.44
CA LEU A 103 -19.76 8.33 -19.00
C LEU A 103 -20.42 9.52 -18.29
N ARG A 104 -20.36 10.73 -18.87
CA ARG A 104 -21.07 11.90 -18.30
C ARG A 104 -22.57 11.70 -18.22
N GLN A 105 -23.18 11.20 -19.29
CA GLN A 105 -24.63 10.91 -19.31
C GLN A 105 -25.00 9.87 -18.25
N MET A 106 -24.18 8.83 -18.09
CA MET A 106 -24.37 7.82 -17.05
C MET A 106 -24.23 8.41 -15.64
N ILE A 107 -23.21 9.24 -15.37
CA ILE A 107 -23.00 9.90 -14.07
C ILE A 107 -24.21 10.77 -13.69
N GLN A 108 -24.71 11.57 -14.64
CA GLN A 108 -25.83 12.50 -14.42
C GLN A 108 -27.17 11.77 -14.18
N SER A 109 -27.36 10.61 -14.82
CA SER A 109 -28.58 9.80 -14.67
C SER A 109 -28.53 8.80 -13.51
N GLU A 110 -27.34 8.53 -12.96
CA GLU A 110 -27.16 7.54 -11.91
C GLU A 110 -27.67 8.02 -10.55
N LYS A 111 -28.44 7.18 -9.87
CA LYS A 111 -29.02 7.47 -8.55
C LYS A 111 -28.23 6.84 -7.40
N SER A 112 -27.58 5.69 -7.64
CA SER A 112 -26.77 5.03 -6.63
C SER A 112 -25.46 5.77 -6.41
N ALA A 113 -25.20 6.23 -5.18
CA ALA A 113 -23.97 6.92 -4.82
C ALA A 113 -22.73 6.05 -5.09
N GLU A 114 -22.79 4.76 -4.75
CA GLU A 114 -21.70 3.81 -4.98
C GLU A 114 -21.40 3.63 -6.47
N ARG A 115 -22.44 3.51 -7.30
CA ARG A 115 -22.28 3.37 -8.74
C ARG A 115 -21.81 4.66 -9.39
N ARG A 116 -22.30 5.81 -8.94
CA ARG A 116 -21.84 7.12 -9.38
C ARG A 116 -20.36 7.34 -9.05
N SER A 117 -19.92 6.97 -7.84
CA SER A 117 -18.51 6.99 -7.45
C SER A 117 -17.63 6.14 -8.38
N ALA A 118 -18.09 4.92 -8.70
CA ALA A 118 -17.38 4.06 -9.65
C ALA A 118 -17.33 4.63 -11.08
N LEU A 119 -18.40 5.27 -11.54
CA LEU A 119 -18.42 5.96 -12.83
C LEU A 119 -17.49 7.18 -12.85
N ASN A 120 -17.48 7.99 -11.79
CA ASN A 120 -16.55 9.11 -11.63
C ASN A 120 -15.09 8.65 -11.66
N PHE A 121 -14.77 7.56 -10.95
CA PHE A 121 -13.44 6.96 -11.01
C PHE A 121 -13.05 6.59 -12.46
N LEU A 122 -13.94 5.92 -13.20
CA LEU A 122 -13.67 5.52 -14.58
C LEU A 122 -13.56 6.73 -15.51
N PHE A 123 -14.41 7.73 -15.35
CA PHE A 123 -14.37 8.97 -16.13
C PHE A 123 -13.01 9.66 -15.98
N VAL A 124 -12.53 9.82 -14.76
CA VAL A 124 -11.21 10.41 -14.50
C VAL A 124 -10.10 9.53 -15.06
N ALA A 125 -10.13 8.22 -14.81
CA ALA A 125 -9.12 7.30 -15.32
C ALA A 125 -9.04 7.32 -16.86
N VAL A 126 -10.18 7.33 -17.55
CA VAL A 126 -10.26 7.43 -19.02
C VAL A 126 -9.79 8.81 -19.48
N CYS A 127 -10.20 9.92 -18.85
CA CYS A 127 -9.72 11.26 -19.19
C CYS A 127 -8.19 11.34 -19.16
N VAL A 128 -7.57 10.75 -18.13
CA VAL A 128 -6.12 10.74 -17.98
C VAL A 128 -5.46 9.87 -19.06
N GLN A 129 -6.03 8.71 -19.39
CA GLN A 129 -5.45 7.79 -20.38
C GLN A 129 -5.67 8.23 -21.84
N VAL A 130 -6.79 8.88 -22.17
CA VAL A 130 -7.03 9.49 -23.49
C VAL A 130 -6.00 10.59 -23.76
N GLY A 131 -5.63 11.35 -22.74
CA GLY A 131 -4.69 12.46 -22.86
C GLY A 131 -5.24 13.63 -23.70
N GLY A 132 -4.36 14.55 -24.09
CA GLY A 132 -4.71 15.75 -24.88
C GLY A 132 -4.96 17.00 -24.03
N ASP A 133 -4.99 18.18 -24.64
CA ASP A 133 -4.92 19.47 -23.93
C ASP A 133 -6.09 19.76 -22.97
N ARG A 134 -7.22 19.06 -23.13
CA ARG A 134 -8.47 19.29 -22.38
C ARG A 134 -8.70 18.34 -21.20
N TRP A 135 -7.77 17.43 -20.91
CA TRP A 135 -7.93 16.47 -19.80
C TRP A 135 -8.23 17.17 -18.47
N LEU A 136 -7.54 18.28 -18.20
CA LEU A 136 -7.71 19.07 -16.98
C LEU A 136 -9.09 19.73 -16.92
N GLU A 137 -9.55 20.31 -18.03
CA GLU A 137 -10.88 20.92 -18.13
C GLU A 137 -11.98 19.90 -17.83
N ASN A 138 -11.86 18.69 -18.40
CA ASN A 138 -12.80 17.60 -18.19
C ASN A 138 -12.87 17.14 -16.72
N ILE A 139 -11.71 17.02 -16.06
CA ILE A 139 -11.66 16.65 -14.63
C ILE A 139 -12.23 17.77 -13.76
N CYS A 140 -11.91 19.03 -14.06
CA CYS A 140 -12.43 20.18 -13.31
C CYS A 140 -13.96 20.31 -13.43
N SER A 141 -14.54 19.97 -14.59
CA SER A 141 -15.99 20.10 -14.79
C SER A 141 -16.82 18.99 -14.16
N GLU A 142 -16.33 17.74 -14.17
CA GLU A 142 -17.14 16.55 -13.83
C GLU A 142 -16.50 15.66 -12.75
N GLY A 143 -15.17 15.53 -12.75
CA GLY A 143 -14.45 14.67 -11.78
C GLY A 143 -14.62 15.13 -10.34
N LEU A 144 -14.67 16.45 -10.10
CA LEU A 144 -14.80 17.02 -8.75
C LEU A 144 -16.14 16.72 -8.04
N SER A 145 -17.09 16.07 -8.71
CA SER A 145 -18.34 15.60 -8.08
C SER A 145 -18.11 14.47 -7.06
N ASP A 146 -17.02 13.71 -7.21
CA ASP A 146 -16.52 12.76 -6.21
C ASP A 146 -14.99 12.91 -6.11
N PRO A 147 -14.52 13.75 -5.18
CA PRO A 147 -13.10 14.05 -5.07
C PRO A 147 -12.24 12.86 -4.62
N GLU A 148 -12.79 11.93 -3.83
CA GLU A 148 -12.06 10.74 -3.38
C GLU A 148 -11.85 9.76 -4.54
N ALA A 149 -12.90 9.48 -5.31
CA ALA A 149 -12.80 8.67 -6.52
C ALA A 149 -11.84 9.29 -7.56
N THR A 150 -11.87 10.62 -7.69
CA THR A 150 -10.96 11.38 -8.56
C THR A 150 -9.52 11.23 -8.12
N ALA A 151 -9.24 11.43 -6.83
CA ALA A 151 -7.89 11.31 -6.31
C ALA A 151 -7.35 9.88 -6.46
N GLU A 152 -8.18 8.87 -6.19
CA GLU A 152 -7.80 7.48 -6.39
C GLU A 152 -7.50 7.18 -7.86
N ALA A 153 -8.33 7.66 -8.80
CA ALA A 153 -8.13 7.45 -10.23
C ALA A 153 -6.82 8.09 -10.73
N LEU A 154 -6.56 9.34 -10.33
CA LEU A 154 -5.33 10.08 -10.70
C LEU A 154 -4.06 9.40 -10.18
N LEU A 155 -4.09 8.91 -8.94
CA LEU A 155 -2.98 8.14 -8.38
C LEU A 155 -2.82 6.77 -9.05
N SER A 156 -3.92 6.19 -9.51
CA SER A 156 -3.91 4.86 -10.08
C SER A 156 -3.40 4.84 -11.51
N PHE A 157 -3.75 5.84 -12.31
CA PHE A 157 -3.46 5.87 -13.75
C PHE A 157 -2.61 7.10 -14.12
N PRO A 158 -1.31 7.13 -13.78
CA PRO A 158 -0.46 8.21 -14.27
C PRO A 158 -0.41 8.17 -15.80
N VAL A 159 -0.28 9.34 -16.44
CA VAL A 159 0.01 9.43 -17.89
C VAL A 159 1.47 9.06 -18.10
N PRO A 160 1.85 7.91 -18.68
CA PRO A 160 3.23 7.69 -19.06
C PRO A 160 3.44 8.37 -20.42
N LYS A 161 4.27 9.43 -20.48
CA LYS A 161 4.75 9.95 -21.78
C LYS A 161 5.93 9.11 -22.30
N ASP A 162 6.53 8.30 -21.43
CA ASP A 162 7.79 7.62 -21.63
C ASP A 162 7.86 6.35 -20.75
N ALA A 163 8.63 5.35 -21.18
CA ALA A 163 8.67 4.00 -20.59
C ALA A 163 9.09 3.96 -19.10
N TRP A 164 9.58 5.08 -18.57
CA TRP A 164 10.08 5.23 -17.20
C TRP A 164 9.59 6.53 -16.53
N GLY A 165 8.72 7.31 -17.17
CA GLY A 165 8.28 8.60 -16.67
C GLY A 165 7.20 8.46 -15.60
N GLU A 166 7.53 8.77 -14.34
CA GLU A 166 6.54 9.15 -13.34
C GLU A 166 6.03 10.55 -13.71
N SER A 167 5.09 10.66 -14.66
CA SER A 167 4.59 11.98 -15.07
C SER A 167 3.66 12.55 -13.99
N THR A 168 4.22 13.04 -12.89
CA THR A 168 3.51 13.81 -11.85
C THR A 168 3.07 15.20 -12.35
N SER A 169 3.47 15.58 -13.57
CA SER A 169 3.14 16.85 -14.22
C SER A 169 1.64 17.19 -14.24
N HIS A 170 0.77 16.18 -14.38
CA HIS A 170 -0.68 16.39 -14.39
C HIS A 170 -1.21 16.72 -12.98
N ILE A 171 -0.69 16.05 -11.94
CA ILE A 171 -0.99 16.37 -10.54
C ILE A 171 -0.50 17.79 -10.20
N TYR A 172 0.69 18.16 -10.69
CA TYR A 172 1.23 19.50 -10.55
C TYR A 172 0.37 20.56 -11.25
N ALA A 173 -0.12 20.27 -12.47
CA ALA A 173 -1.04 21.15 -13.19
C ALA A 173 -2.39 21.31 -12.49
N LEU A 174 -2.93 20.23 -11.90
CA LEU A 174 -4.12 20.25 -11.05
C LEU A 174 -3.93 21.15 -9.83
N TRP A 175 -2.76 21.09 -9.22
CA TRP A 175 -2.41 21.96 -8.10
C TRP A 175 -2.34 23.43 -8.50
N HIS A 176 -1.65 23.77 -9.60
CA HIS A 176 -1.65 25.15 -10.11
C HIS A 176 -3.05 25.66 -10.47
N ALA A 177 -3.91 24.80 -11.01
CA ALA A 177 -5.31 25.13 -11.24
C ALA A 177 -6.06 25.41 -9.92
N SER A 178 -5.75 24.67 -8.84
CA SER A 178 -6.31 24.93 -7.52
C SER A 178 -5.85 26.28 -6.92
N LEU A 179 -4.59 26.67 -7.15
CA LEU A 179 -4.07 27.98 -6.75
C LEU A 179 -4.79 29.12 -7.46
N ALA A 180 -5.22 28.89 -8.70
CA ALA A 180 -6.04 29.81 -9.48
C ALA A 180 -7.54 29.76 -9.11
N GLY A 181 -7.93 29.01 -8.07
CA GLY A 181 -9.33 28.88 -7.61
C GLY A 181 -10.23 28.06 -8.55
N LYS A 182 -9.65 27.30 -9.48
CA LYS A 182 -10.42 26.48 -10.45
C LYS A 182 -10.77 25.09 -9.92
N VAL A 183 -10.05 24.63 -8.90
CA VAL A 183 -10.17 23.29 -8.31
C VAL A 183 -10.06 23.41 -6.79
N ASP A 184 -10.72 22.52 -6.06
CA ASP A 184 -10.55 22.39 -4.60
C ASP A 184 -9.08 22.12 -4.25
N SER A 185 -8.48 23.04 -3.46
CA SER A 185 -7.10 22.96 -3.02
C SER A 185 -6.82 21.76 -2.12
N PHE A 186 -7.85 21.22 -1.45
CA PHE A 186 -7.69 20.08 -0.55
C PHE A 186 -7.19 18.85 -1.31
N TRP A 187 -7.92 18.41 -2.33
CA TRP A 187 -7.59 17.19 -3.07
C TRP A 187 -6.37 17.34 -3.95
N ALA A 188 -6.15 18.53 -4.50
CA ALA A 188 -4.92 18.83 -5.22
C ALA A 188 -3.68 18.69 -4.32
N SER A 189 -3.75 19.23 -3.09
CA SER A 189 -2.65 19.12 -2.12
C SER A 189 -2.44 17.67 -1.68
N TYR A 190 -3.52 16.95 -1.38
CA TYR A 190 -3.43 15.52 -1.06
C TYR A 190 -2.71 14.73 -2.16
N LEU A 191 -3.05 14.98 -3.43
CA LEU A 191 -2.44 14.32 -4.58
C LEU A 191 -0.94 14.62 -4.71
N LEU A 192 -0.50 15.85 -4.46
CA LEU A 192 0.94 16.18 -4.46
C LEU A 192 1.72 15.31 -3.47
N GLY A 193 1.21 15.20 -2.25
CA GLY A 193 1.79 14.35 -1.22
C GLY A 193 1.77 12.88 -1.60
N ALA A 194 0.60 12.41 -2.02
CA ALA A 194 0.36 11.01 -2.36
C ALA A 194 1.20 10.54 -3.55
N ALA A 195 1.53 11.44 -4.48
CA ALA A 195 2.37 11.18 -5.65
C ALA A 195 3.84 11.55 -5.45
N GLY A 196 4.23 12.09 -4.29
CA GLY A 196 5.63 12.43 -4.02
C GLY A 196 6.18 13.60 -4.85
N CYS A 197 5.34 14.58 -5.21
CA CYS A 197 5.71 15.75 -6.02
C CYS A 197 6.65 16.72 -5.26
N ARG A 198 7.91 16.37 -5.07
CA ARG A 198 8.87 17.15 -4.26
C ARG A 198 9.09 18.58 -4.72
N ASP A 199 8.93 18.85 -6.01
CA ASP A 199 9.07 20.20 -6.58
C ASP A 199 8.03 21.18 -6.04
N ALA A 200 6.91 20.68 -5.52
CA ALA A 200 5.88 21.49 -4.86
C ALA A 200 6.24 21.93 -3.43
N LEU A 201 7.26 21.32 -2.82
CA LEU A 201 7.55 21.51 -1.39
C LEU A 201 7.86 22.98 -0.99
N PRO A 202 8.64 23.77 -1.76
CA PRO A 202 8.93 25.16 -1.38
C PRO A 202 7.67 26.03 -1.30
N GLU A 203 6.77 25.90 -2.27
CA GLU A 203 5.53 26.67 -2.37
C GLU A 203 4.45 26.16 -1.40
N LEU A 204 4.40 24.86 -1.09
CA LEU A 204 3.60 24.35 0.03
C LEU A 204 4.08 24.89 1.39
N ARG A 205 5.40 25.01 1.58
CA ARG A 205 5.99 25.57 2.82
C ARG A 205 5.71 27.04 3.00
N SER A 206 5.69 27.84 1.91
CA SER A 206 5.35 29.26 2.03
C SER A 206 3.93 29.44 2.55
N ARG A 207 2.98 28.60 2.09
CA ARG A 207 1.59 28.60 2.58
C ARG A 207 1.45 28.24 4.06
N LEU A 208 2.34 27.40 4.60
CA LEU A 208 2.44 27.14 6.04
C LEU A 208 2.79 28.37 6.87
N SER A 209 3.39 29.39 6.25
CA SER A 209 3.71 30.65 6.93
C SER A 209 2.53 31.61 7.06
N ASP A 210 1.47 31.41 6.27
CA ASP A 210 0.33 32.31 6.20
C ASP A 210 -0.81 31.91 7.17
N GLY A 211 -0.68 30.77 7.86
CA GLY A 211 -1.55 30.36 8.98
C GLY A 211 -2.71 29.42 8.63
N ASP A 212 -3.13 29.37 7.37
CA ASP A 212 -4.25 28.53 6.90
C ASP A 212 -3.76 27.30 6.12
N VAL A 213 -3.29 26.29 6.86
CA VAL A 213 -2.94 24.98 6.28
C VAL A 213 -4.06 23.97 6.51
N THR A 214 -4.59 23.50 5.39
CA THR A 214 -5.58 22.42 5.35
C THR A 214 -4.96 21.09 5.79
N SER A 215 -5.78 20.16 6.25
CA SER A 215 -5.32 18.83 6.67
C SER A 215 -4.67 18.04 5.52
N ALA A 216 -5.04 18.32 4.26
CA ALA A 216 -4.41 17.76 3.08
C ALA A 216 -3.03 18.35 2.76
N GLU A 217 -2.82 19.65 2.94
CA GLU A 217 -1.50 20.28 2.83
C GLU A 217 -0.56 19.81 3.94
N MET A 218 -1.07 19.60 5.17
CA MET A 218 -0.31 18.98 6.25
C MET A 218 0.14 17.56 5.88
N TYR A 219 -0.77 16.74 5.33
CA TYR A 219 -0.43 15.41 4.80
C TYR A 219 0.62 15.51 3.70
N ALA A 220 0.47 16.46 2.77
CA ALA A 220 1.41 16.65 1.67
C ALA A 220 2.81 17.00 2.15
N LEU A 221 2.91 17.99 3.04
CA LEU A 221 4.18 18.37 3.65
C LEU A 221 4.85 17.18 4.36
N ALA A 222 4.08 16.41 5.13
CA ALA A 222 4.60 15.21 5.79
C ALA A 222 5.09 14.15 4.77
N ALA A 223 4.28 13.83 3.76
CA ALA A 223 4.61 12.86 2.70
C ALA A 223 5.85 13.26 1.89
N LEU A 224 6.03 14.56 1.65
CA LEU A 224 7.18 15.12 0.95
C LEU A 224 8.44 15.26 1.84
N GLY A 225 8.35 14.86 3.11
CA GLY A 225 9.47 14.82 4.03
C GLY A 225 9.77 16.16 4.71
N ASP A 226 8.81 17.08 4.79
CA ASP A 226 8.98 18.27 5.60
C ASP A 226 9.10 17.93 7.09
N GLN A 227 10.00 18.64 7.78
CA GLN A 227 10.31 18.45 9.20
C GLN A 227 10.22 19.78 9.97
N SER A 228 9.52 20.77 9.41
CA SER A 228 9.46 22.11 9.99
C SER A 228 8.77 22.08 11.38
N PRO A 229 9.20 22.92 12.34
CA PRO A 229 8.56 23.00 13.65
C PRO A 229 7.06 23.32 13.56
N ARG A 230 6.66 24.15 12.60
CA ARG A 230 5.25 24.51 12.35
C ARG A 230 4.41 23.31 11.93
N LEU A 231 4.94 22.44 11.07
CA LEU A 231 4.24 21.21 10.69
C LEU A 231 4.04 20.30 11.91
N LYS A 232 5.07 20.17 12.76
CA LYS A 232 4.98 19.38 13.99
C LYS A 232 3.92 19.92 14.95
N GLU A 233 3.91 21.23 15.19
CA GLU A 233 2.91 21.89 16.03
C GLU A 233 1.49 21.67 15.49
N ARG A 234 1.30 21.85 14.18
CA ARG A 234 -0.01 21.62 13.54
C ARG A 234 -0.45 20.17 13.66
N LEU A 235 0.46 19.23 13.45
CA LEU A 235 0.20 17.80 13.60
C LEU A 235 -0.20 17.47 15.04
N GLN A 236 0.53 17.97 16.04
CA GLN A 236 0.20 17.79 17.46
C GLN A 236 -1.22 18.29 17.77
N ASN A 237 -1.54 19.50 17.31
CA ASN A 237 -2.88 20.07 17.45
C ASN A 237 -3.95 19.23 16.74
N SER A 238 -3.66 18.67 15.57
CA SER A 238 -4.59 17.83 14.81
C SER A 238 -4.90 16.53 15.53
N LEU A 239 -3.89 15.90 16.13
CA LEU A 239 -4.01 14.62 16.84
C LEU A 239 -4.77 14.74 18.18
N GLN A 240 -4.79 15.93 18.78
CA GLN A 240 -5.57 16.21 20.00
C GLN A 240 -7.06 16.46 19.73
N LYS A 241 -7.44 16.73 18.47
CA LYS A 241 -8.85 16.89 18.09
C LYS A 241 -9.54 15.54 17.92
N ALA A 242 -10.86 15.56 17.79
CA ALA A 242 -11.65 14.40 17.39
C ALA A 242 -12.07 14.47 15.91
N GLY A 243 -12.46 13.34 15.33
CA GLY A 243 -13.06 13.27 13.99
C GLY A 243 -12.06 13.39 12.83
N VAL A 244 -12.45 14.13 11.79
CA VAL A 244 -11.74 14.17 10.50
C VAL A 244 -10.31 14.71 10.63
N ASP A 245 -10.10 15.76 11.43
CA ASP A 245 -8.78 16.36 11.65
C ASP A 245 -7.80 15.35 12.29
N ALA A 246 -8.25 14.56 13.26
CA ALA A 246 -7.44 13.51 13.87
C ALA A 246 -7.05 12.44 12.85
N SER A 247 -8.01 12.00 12.03
CA SER A 247 -7.77 11.01 10.97
C SER A 247 -6.68 11.46 10.00
N TRP A 248 -6.68 12.74 9.60
CA TRP A 248 -5.63 13.29 8.75
C TRP A 248 -4.28 13.45 9.46
N GLY A 249 -4.29 13.76 10.75
CA GLY A 249 -3.09 13.72 11.59
C GLY A 249 -2.44 12.33 11.58
N TRP A 250 -3.23 11.27 11.79
CA TRP A 250 -2.75 9.89 11.73
C TRP A 250 -2.24 9.53 10.33
N LYS A 251 -2.94 9.92 9.26
CA LYS A 251 -2.46 9.74 7.88
C LYS A 251 -1.10 10.41 7.63
N ALA A 252 -0.91 11.63 8.13
CA ALA A 252 0.36 12.35 8.01
C ALA A 252 1.50 11.62 8.77
N LEU A 253 1.21 11.09 9.97
CA LEU A 253 2.17 10.25 10.71
C LEU A 253 2.47 8.92 10.02
N HIS A 254 1.50 8.30 9.35
CA HIS A 254 1.72 7.03 8.64
C HIS A 254 2.73 7.19 7.50
N VAL A 255 2.67 8.31 6.77
CA VAL A 255 3.61 8.58 5.67
C VAL A 255 4.93 9.15 6.17
N SER A 256 4.95 9.84 7.30
CA SER A 256 6.16 10.41 7.90
C SER A 256 6.28 10.06 9.38
N PRO A 257 6.57 8.79 9.71
CA PRO A 257 6.61 8.33 11.10
C PRO A 257 7.75 8.95 11.92
N GLY A 258 8.70 9.63 11.29
CA GLY A 258 9.77 10.37 11.97
C GLY A 258 9.42 11.79 12.41
N LEU A 259 8.23 12.30 12.06
CA LEU A 259 7.87 13.69 12.31
C LEU A 259 7.73 14.01 13.81
N LEU A 260 7.25 13.05 14.60
CA LEU A 260 7.17 13.13 16.06
C LEU A 260 8.07 12.08 16.72
N ALA A 261 8.64 12.42 17.87
CA ALA A 261 9.33 11.47 18.74
C ALA A 261 8.33 10.65 19.58
N PRO A 262 8.66 9.42 20.01
CA PRO A 262 7.77 8.60 20.82
C PRO A 262 7.27 9.28 22.10
N GLU A 263 8.12 10.09 22.72
CA GLU A 263 7.80 10.86 23.93
C GLU A 263 6.78 11.96 23.64
N GLU A 264 6.84 12.57 22.45
CA GLU A 264 5.86 13.59 22.03
C GLU A 264 4.50 12.95 21.81
N LEU A 265 4.43 11.77 21.18
CA LEU A 265 3.17 11.07 20.95
C LEU A 265 2.49 10.67 22.27
N ARG A 266 3.27 10.26 23.28
CA ARG A 266 2.74 9.99 24.63
C ARG A 266 2.22 11.23 25.34
N ARG A 267 2.75 12.42 25.04
CA ARG A 267 2.20 13.66 25.60
C ARG A 267 0.86 14.01 24.96
N ILE A 268 0.70 13.74 23.67
CA ILE A 268 -0.54 13.98 22.92
C ILE A 268 -1.63 13.01 23.39
N CYS A 269 -1.28 11.74 23.53
CA CYS A 269 -2.15 10.70 24.02
C CYS A 269 -1.56 10.15 25.34
N PRO A 270 -1.81 10.79 26.49
CA PRO A 270 -1.23 10.33 27.77
C PRO A 270 -1.91 9.06 28.29
N ASP A 271 -3.18 8.87 27.97
CA ASP A 271 -3.95 7.71 28.42
C ASP A 271 -3.96 6.60 27.36
N SER A 272 -3.18 5.56 27.61
CA SER A 272 -3.10 4.34 26.79
C SER A 272 -4.45 3.65 26.55
N GLU A 273 -5.45 3.83 27.43
CA GLU A 273 -6.78 3.23 27.29
C GLU A 273 -7.58 3.83 26.13
N GLN A 274 -7.26 5.07 25.77
CA GLN A 274 -7.97 5.84 24.76
C GLN A 274 -7.18 5.94 23.46
N TRP A 275 -6.05 5.23 23.34
CA TRP A 275 -5.25 5.28 22.13
C TRP A 275 -6.01 4.64 20.96
N PRO A 276 -6.13 5.37 19.83
CA PRO A 276 -6.59 4.77 18.59
C PRO A 276 -5.77 3.53 18.24
N GLN A 277 -6.38 2.55 17.55
CA GLN A 277 -5.69 1.31 17.17
C GLN A 277 -4.46 1.58 16.29
N GLU A 278 -4.46 2.72 15.58
CA GLU A 278 -3.43 3.22 14.68
C GLU A 278 -2.14 3.64 15.42
N VAL A 279 -2.19 3.92 16.72
CA VAL A 279 -1.04 4.38 17.52
C VAL A 279 -0.04 3.25 17.76
N TRP A 280 -0.54 2.06 18.05
CA TRP A 280 0.26 0.90 18.42
C TRP A 280 1.30 0.48 17.38
N PRO A 281 0.98 0.33 16.09
CA PRO A 281 1.99 -0.04 15.10
C PRO A 281 3.09 1.01 14.98
N TRP A 282 2.75 2.29 15.12
CA TRP A 282 3.75 3.37 15.10
C TRP A 282 4.74 3.25 16.27
N LEU A 283 4.22 3.06 17.48
CA LEU A 283 5.06 2.90 18.67
C LEU A 283 5.88 1.61 18.61
N ALA A 284 5.31 0.50 18.15
CA ALA A 284 6.02 -0.76 18.01
C ALA A 284 7.21 -0.65 17.04
N VAL A 285 7.05 0.10 15.95
CA VAL A 285 8.12 0.33 14.97
C VAL A 285 9.25 1.21 15.52
N ARG A 286 8.92 2.21 16.34
CA ARG A 286 9.84 3.28 16.77
C ARG A 286 10.44 3.08 18.17
N ALA A 287 9.69 2.45 19.06
CA ALA A 287 10.02 2.22 20.46
C ALA A 287 9.51 0.83 20.92
N PRO A 288 9.99 -0.27 20.29
CA PRO A 288 9.49 -1.63 20.54
C PRO A 288 9.57 -2.05 22.02
N GLU A 289 10.63 -1.63 22.72
CA GLU A 289 10.81 -1.90 24.16
C GLU A 289 9.64 -1.40 25.00
N THR A 290 9.03 -0.27 24.62
CA THR A 290 7.87 0.28 25.35
C THR A 290 6.66 -0.64 25.25
N ILE A 291 6.43 -1.23 24.08
CA ILE A 291 5.31 -2.17 23.86
C ILE A 291 5.59 -3.50 24.57
N LEU A 292 6.82 -4.00 24.49
CA LEU A 292 7.21 -5.28 25.07
C LEU A 292 7.18 -5.28 26.62
N LEU A 293 7.58 -4.16 27.23
CA LEU A 293 7.74 -4.04 28.68
C LEU A 293 6.48 -3.58 29.41
N SER A 294 5.42 -3.18 28.70
CA SER A 294 4.21 -2.72 29.36
C SER A 294 3.21 -3.86 29.52
N ASP A 295 2.99 -4.26 30.76
CA ASP A 295 2.00 -5.28 31.11
C ASP A 295 0.56 -4.75 30.94
N ASP A 296 0.31 -3.48 31.29
CA ASP A 296 -0.97 -2.80 31.04
C ASP A 296 -1.35 -2.77 29.54
N LEU A 297 -0.36 -2.63 28.65
CA LEU A 297 -0.60 -2.64 27.20
C LEU A 297 -1.02 -4.01 26.66
N LYS A 298 -0.59 -5.10 27.30
CA LYS A 298 -0.93 -6.46 26.88
C LYS A 298 -2.41 -6.77 27.09
N GLU A 299 -3.05 -6.11 28.05
CA GLU A 299 -4.45 -6.34 28.41
C GLU A 299 -5.43 -5.42 27.66
N LYS A 300 -5.00 -4.22 27.25
CA LYS A 300 -5.85 -3.20 26.61
C LYS A 300 -5.96 -3.35 25.08
N ILE A 301 -4.99 -4.00 24.44
CA ILE A 301 -4.98 -4.20 22.99
C ILE A 301 -5.80 -5.45 22.64
N HIS A 302 -6.71 -5.33 21.67
CA HIS A 302 -7.46 -6.48 21.14
C HIS A 302 -6.50 -7.63 20.76
N SER A 303 -6.86 -8.87 21.08
CA SER A 303 -5.98 -10.05 20.95
C SER A 303 -5.31 -10.14 19.58
N ASP A 304 -6.08 -9.84 18.54
CA ASP A 304 -5.67 -9.91 17.14
C ASP A 304 -4.61 -8.86 16.79
N SER A 305 -4.82 -7.62 17.24
CA SER A 305 -3.86 -6.53 17.07
C SER A 305 -2.59 -6.81 17.87
N ARG A 306 -2.72 -7.39 19.06
CA ARG A 306 -1.57 -7.79 19.90
C ARG A 306 -0.72 -8.86 19.22
N LEU A 307 -1.34 -9.88 18.61
CA LEU A 307 -0.62 -10.91 17.84
C LEU A 307 0.14 -10.29 16.66
N ARG A 308 -0.52 -9.42 15.88
CA ARG A 308 0.12 -8.71 14.78
C ARG A 308 1.26 -7.81 15.25
N LEU A 309 1.13 -7.14 16.40
CA LEU A 309 2.17 -6.25 16.94
C LEU A 309 3.40 -7.04 17.36
N PHE A 310 3.22 -8.16 18.05
CA PHE A 310 4.34 -9.04 18.39
C PHE A 310 4.99 -9.64 17.15
N ALA A 311 4.21 -9.99 16.11
CA ALA A 311 4.76 -10.44 14.83
C ALA A 311 5.54 -9.33 14.10
N LEU A 312 5.05 -8.09 14.12
CA LEU A 312 5.75 -6.92 13.56
C LEU A 312 7.09 -6.67 14.27
N MET A 313 7.15 -6.88 15.58
CA MET A 313 8.41 -6.79 16.34
C MET A 313 9.30 -8.04 16.17
N GLY A 314 8.83 -9.07 15.46
CA GLY A 314 9.54 -10.33 15.26
C GLY A 314 9.64 -11.20 16.51
N HIS A 315 8.77 -11.01 17.49
CA HIS A 315 8.87 -11.70 18.76
C HIS A 315 8.31 -13.13 18.66
N ILE A 316 9.11 -14.13 19.04
CA ILE A 316 8.75 -15.55 18.87
C ILE A 316 7.48 -15.97 19.63
N SER A 317 7.11 -15.23 20.69
CA SER A 317 5.86 -15.48 21.41
C SER A 317 4.62 -15.35 20.53
N ALA A 318 4.64 -14.51 19.48
CA ALA A 318 3.54 -14.42 18.52
C ALA A 318 3.36 -15.76 17.80
N LEU A 319 4.47 -16.30 17.28
CA LEU A 319 4.48 -17.57 16.57
C LEU A 319 4.07 -18.72 17.49
N PHE A 320 4.59 -18.76 18.72
CA PHE A 320 4.20 -19.76 19.70
C PHE A 320 2.69 -19.72 20.00
N ALA A 321 2.15 -18.53 20.28
CA ALA A 321 0.72 -18.37 20.59
C ALA A 321 -0.17 -18.85 19.42
N VAL A 322 0.19 -18.51 18.18
CA VAL A 322 -0.54 -18.95 17.00
C VAL A 322 -0.40 -20.45 16.78
N CYS A 323 0.80 -21.01 16.88
CA CYS A 323 1.00 -22.46 16.74
C CYS A 323 0.24 -23.25 17.81
N SER A 324 0.29 -22.83 19.07
CA SER A 324 -0.45 -23.47 20.16
C SER A 324 -1.96 -23.45 19.90
N ALA A 325 -2.52 -22.27 19.63
CA ALA A 325 -3.96 -22.11 19.39
C ALA A 325 -4.45 -22.86 18.13
N LEU A 326 -3.65 -22.89 17.06
CA LEU A 326 -3.99 -23.63 15.85
C LEU A 326 -3.85 -25.14 15.99
N SER A 327 -3.03 -25.60 16.94
CA SER A 327 -2.82 -27.02 17.20
C SER A 327 -4.00 -27.65 17.94
N GLU A 328 -4.73 -26.87 18.72
CA GLU A 328 -5.93 -27.27 19.47
C GLU A 328 -7.23 -26.99 18.70
N SER A 329 -7.19 -26.11 17.69
CA SER A 329 -8.38 -25.75 16.91
C SER A 329 -8.55 -26.63 15.67
N GLY A 330 -9.78 -27.10 15.44
CA GLY A 330 -10.19 -27.71 14.15
C GLY A 330 -10.60 -26.68 13.08
N LEU A 331 -10.49 -25.39 13.40
CA LEU A 331 -10.98 -24.29 12.58
C LEU A 331 -9.98 -23.90 11.49
N ALA A 332 -10.47 -23.19 10.47
CA ALA A 332 -9.63 -22.56 9.46
C ALA A 332 -8.75 -21.47 10.09
N VAL A 333 -7.56 -21.27 9.52
CA VAL A 333 -6.63 -20.21 9.93
C VAL A 333 -7.24 -18.85 9.64
N THR A 334 -7.25 -17.96 10.64
CA THR A 334 -7.68 -16.57 10.44
C THR A 334 -6.60 -15.74 9.74
N ALA A 335 -6.96 -14.58 9.20
CA ALA A 335 -6.00 -13.72 8.50
C ALA A 335 -4.88 -13.22 9.42
N GLU A 336 -5.18 -12.95 10.68
CA GLU A 336 -4.23 -12.56 11.73
C GLU A 336 -3.21 -13.67 12.00
N GLN A 337 -3.69 -14.92 12.09
CA GLN A 337 -2.85 -16.08 12.32
C GLN A 337 -1.97 -16.35 11.10
N GLN A 338 -2.54 -16.21 9.89
CA GLN A 338 -1.79 -16.30 8.64
C GLN A 338 -0.71 -15.22 8.55
N ASP A 339 -1.02 -13.97 8.94
CA ASP A 339 -0.04 -12.88 9.00
C ASP A 339 1.14 -13.25 9.90
N VAL A 340 0.88 -13.79 11.10
CA VAL A 340 1.95 -14.19 12.04
C VAL A 340 2.79 -15.32 11.46
N LEU A 341 2.18 -16.35 10.88
CA LEU A 341 2.89 -17.48 10.27
C LEU A 341 3.77 -17.01 9.11
N LEU A 342 3.21 -16.23 8.18
CA LEU A 342 3.96 -15.70 7.04
C LEU A 342 5.07 -14.75 7.50
N LEU A 343 4.78 -13.84 8.42
CA LEU A 343 5.73 -12.79 8.81
C LEU A 343 6.85 -13.33 9.68
N VAL A 344 6.55 -14.18 10.66
CA VAL A 344 7.54 -14.68 11.63
C VAL A 344 8.19 -15.96 11.15
N ALA A 345 7.40 -16.94 10.69
CA ALA A 345 7.91 -18.25 10.25
C ALA A 345 8.30 -18.31 8.77
N GLY A 346 7.80 -17.39 7.95
CA GLY A 346 8.13 -17.30 6.52
C GLY A 346 7.25 -18.12 5.60
N GLU A 347 6.31 -18.90 6.16
CA GLU A 347 5.37 -19.72 5.42
C GLU A 347 4.12 -20.03 6.26
N CYS A 348 3.01 -20.31 5.57
CA CYS A 348 1.81 -20.91 6.16
C CYS A 348 1.67 -22.34 5.61
N PRO A 349 1.76 -23.39 6.43
CA PRO A 349 1.66 -24.77 5.95
C PRO A 349 0.33 -25.05 5.25
N SER A 350 0.40 -25.67 4.07
CA SER A 350 -0.76 -25.97 3.22
C SER A 350 -1.82 -26.83 3.91
N GLU A 351 -1.41 -27.67 4.87
CA GLU A 351 -2.24 -28.55 5.67
C GLU A 351 -3.21 -27.77 6.56
N LEU A 352 -2.88 -26.52 6.90
CA LEU A 352 -3.73 -25.65 7.68
C LEU A 352 -4.76 -24.92 6.82
N SER A 353 -4.54 -24.87 5.49
CA SER A 353 -5.48 -24.28 4.54
C SER A 353 -6.68 -25.19 4.25
N ILE A 354 -6.63 -26.47 4.66
CA ILE A 354 -7.70 -27.44 4.46
C ILE A 354 -8.56 -27.52 5.73
N PRO A 355 -9.84 -27.12 5.68
CA PRO A 355 -10.74 -27.29 6.82
C PRO A 355 -10.89 -28.77 7.17
N GLY A 356 -10.84 -29.10 8.47
CA GLY A 356 -11.02 -30.47 8.96
C GLY A 356 -9.76 -31.35 8.94
N THR A 357 -8.57 -30.79 8.71
CA THR A 357 -7.30 -31.52 8.92
C THR A 357 -7.23 -32.08 10.35
N PRO A 358 -6.88 -33.38 10.54
CA PRO A 358 -6.82 -34.01 11.86
C PRO A 358 -5.90 -33.27 12.84
N GLU A 359 -6.31 -33.17 14.10
CA GLU A 359 -5.58 -32.46 15.16
C GLU A 359 -4.12 -32.95 15.28
N VAL A 360 -3.91 -34.26 15.27
CA VAL A 360 -2.57 -34.87 15.33
C VAL A 360 -1.67 -34.41 14.18
N GLN A 361 -2.22 -34.28 12.97
CA GLN A 361 -1.49 -33.80 11.81
C GLN A 361 -1.16 -32.31 11.95
N ARG A 362 -2.11 -31.48 12.42
CA ARG A 362 -1.90 -30.06 12.67
C ARG A 362 -0.83 -29.83 13.72
N GLN A 363 -0.92 -30.52 14.86
CA GLN A 363 0.08 -30.48 15.92
C GLN A 363 1.47 -30.79 15.37
N LYS A 364 1.62 -31.91 14.64
CA LYS A 364 2.90 -32.30 14.04
C LYS A 364 3.46 -31.26 13.09
N VAL A 365 2.64 -30.72 12.18
CA VAL A 365 3.06 -29.73 11.17
C VAL A 365 3.47 -28.41 11.85
N LEU A 366 2.65 -27.89 12.77
CA LEU A 366 2.92 -26.65 13.49
C LEU A 366 4.14 -26.78 14.40
N ARG A 367 4.32 -27.93 15.06
CA ARG A 367 5.48 -28.21 15.89
C ARG A 367 6.76 -28.26 15.06
N THR A 368 6.71 -28.97 13.94
CA THR A 368 7.83 -29.05 12.99
C THR A 368 8.20 -27.66 12.47
N LEU A 369 7.22 -26.84 12.09
CA LEU A 369 7.43 -25.46 11.67
C LEU A 369 8.12 -24.64 12.76
N PHE A 370 7.56 -24.62 13.98
CA PHE A 370 8.08 -23.84 15.09
C PHE A 370 9.53 -24.21 15.42
N LEU A 371 9.81 -25.50 15.55
CA LEU A 371 11.15 -25.99 15.90
C LEU A 371 12.14 -25.78 14.75
N ARG A 372 11.69 -25.89 13.50
CA ARG A 372 12.53 -25.56 12.34
C ARG A 372 12.93 -24.09 12.37
N VAL A 373 12.00 -23.17 12.62
CA VAL A 373 12.28 -21.73 12.76
C VAL A 373 13.26 -21.47 13.91
N CYS A 374 13.05 -22.09 15.07
CA CYS A 374 13.96 -21.97 16.21
C CYS A 374 15.38 -22.42 15.83
N ARG A 375 15.50 -23.62 15.26
CA ARG A 375 16.78 -24.22 14.85
C ARG A 375 17.48 -23.36 13.79
N GLN A 376 16.76 -22.89 12.78
CA GLN A 376 17.28 -22.01 11.72
C GLN A 376 17.72 -20.64 12.26
N SER A 377 17.06 -20.15 13.31
CA SER A 377 17.38 -18.86 13.93
C SER A 377 18.33 -18.98 15.14
N HIS A 378 18.92 -20.16 15.37
CA HIS A 378 19.81 -20.46 16.49
C HIS A 378 19.19 -20.19 17.87
N ILE A 379 17.89 -20.37 18.00
CA ILE A 379 17.17 -20.36 19.27
C ILE A 379 17.29 -21.75 19.88
N ALA A 380 17.84 -21.83 21.09
CA ALA A 380 18.07 -23.10 21.74
C ALA A 380 16.74 -23.77 22.10
N VAL A 381 16.59 -25.04 21.72
CA VAL A 381 15.46 -25.91 22.04
C VAL A 381 16.00 -27.19 22.66
N PRO A 382 15.35 -27.76 23.69
CA PRO A 382 15.77 -29.03 24.27
C PRO A 382 15.41 -30.21 23.36
N ASN A 383 16.03 -31.37 23.61
CA ASN A 383 15.86 -32.56 22.76
C ASN A 383 14.43 -33.15 22.81
N ASP A 384 13.73 -32.96 23.91
CA ASP A 384 12.35 -33.41 24.14
C ASP A 384 11.30 -32.39 23.66
N ALA A 385 11.72 -31.29 23.03
CA ALA A 385 10.82 -30.26 22.53
C ALA A 385 9.85 -30.76 21.46
N ASP A 386 10.15 -31.85 20.76
CA ASP A 386 9.24 -32.44 19.76
C ASP A 386 8.00 -33.08 20.40
N GLU A 387 8.07 -33.50 21.67
CA GLU A 387 7.04 -34.31 22.35
C GLU A 387 6.42 -33.63 23.58
N CYS A 388 7.02 -32.55 24.08
CA CYS A 388 6.51 -31.89 25.28
C CYS A 388 5.17 -31.17 25.06
N PRO A 389 4.43 -30.79 26.11
CA PRO A 389 3.25 -29.93 25.97
C PRO A 389 3.57 -28.57 25.29
N TRP A 390 2.56 -27.88 24.76
CA TRP A 390 2.69 -26.49 24.28
C TRP A 390 2.88 -25.51 25.45
N LEU A 391 4.08 -25.54 26.03
CA LEU A 391 4.51 -24.64 27.10
C LEU A 391 5.85 -24.01 26.67
N LEU A 392 5.88 -22.67 26.62
CA LEU A 392 6.98 -21.93 26.02
C LEU A 392 8.32 -22.19 26.74
N ASP A 393 8.29 -22.29 28.06
CA ASP A 393 9.41 -22.61 28.94
C ASP A 393 9.90 -24.07 28.83
N ARG A 394 9.07 -24.97 28.28
CA ARG A 394 9.44 -26.35 27.98
C ARG A 394 10.03 -26.51 26.58
N ILE A 395 9.64 -25.66 25.65
CA ILE A 395 10.08 -25.75 24.25
C ILE A 395 11.32 -24.90 24.01
N LEU A 396 11.47 -23.77 24.70
CA LEU A 396 12.65 -22.92 24.58
C LEU A 396 13.61 -23.20 25.73
N ALA A 397 14.87 -23.50 25.41
CA ALA A 397 15.93 -23.71 26.40
C ALA A 397 16.57 -22.39 26.90
N MET A 398 16.02 -21.25 26.48
CA MET A 398 16.50 -19.91 26.84
C MET A 398 15.36 -18.99 27.25
N PRO A 399 15.60 -17.97 28.09
CA PRO A 399 14.58 -16.99 28.45
C PRO A 399 14.05 -16.26 27.22
N LEU A 400 12.73 -16.06 27.17
CA LEU A 400 12.06 -15.36 26.07
C LEU A 400 12.66 -13.98 25.77
N ALA A 401 13.02 -13.22 26.81
CA ALA A 401 13.65 -11.90 26.71
C ALA A 401 15.02 -11.91 25.98
N THR A 402 15.65 -13.07 25.84
CA THR A 402 16.95 -13.22 25.14
C THR A 402 16.80 -13.74 23.71
N THR A 403 15.57 -14.06 23.29
CA THR A 403 15.31 -14.55 21.94
C THR A 403 15.53 -13.43 20.91
N PRO A 404 16.19 -13.73 19.77
CA PRO A 404 16.34 -12.75 18.72
C PRO A 404 14.99 -12.45 18.07
N ALA A 405 14.83 -11.22 17.57
CA ALA A 405 13.74 -10.89 16.68
C ALA A 405 13.83 -11.73 15.39
N LEU A 406 12.68 -12.17 14.89
CA LEU A 406 12.54 -13.07 13.76
C LEU A 406 11.76 -12.41 12.63
N ARG A 407 12.15 -12.74 11.39
CA ARG A 407 11.34 -12.49 10.21
C ARG A 407 11.55 -13.56 9.17
N PHE A 408 10.45 -13.99 8.57
CA PHE A 408 10.44 -14.98 7.50
C PHE A 408 11.21 -16.28 7.84
N GLY A 409 11.22 -16.66 9.12
CA GLY A 409 11.91 -17.85 9.64
C GLY A 409 13.37 -17.62 10.06
N TYR A 410 13.89 -16.40 9.89
CA TYR A 410 15.29 -16.07 10.15
C TYR A 410 15.44 -15.01 11.22
N ARG A 411 16.58 -15.05 11.92
CA ARG A 411 17.01 -13.98 12.83
C ARG A 411 17.15 -12.66 12.07
N MET A 412 16.46 -11.63 12.54
CA MET A 412 16.59 -10.27 12.02
C MET A 412 17.91 -9.65 12.50
N ALA A 413 18.81 -9.34 11.56
CA ALA A 413 19.94 -8.45 11.79
C ALA A 413 19.65 -7.02 11.31
N ALA A 414 18.84 -6.89 10.26
CA ALA A 414 18.34 -5.64 9.68
C ALA A 414 16.88 -5.85 9.23
N ILE A 415 16.24 -4.79 8.69
CA ILE A 415 14.92 -4.96 8.05
C ILE A 415 15.13 -5.87 6.83
N PRO A 416 14.41 -6.99 6.73
CA PRO A 416 14.50 -7.85 5.59
C PRO A 416 13.85 -7.21 4.36
N VAL A 417 14.40 -7.57 3.21
CA VAL A 417 13.92 -7.20 1.89
C VAL A 417 12.46 -7.61 1.72
N TRP A 418 11.71 -6.78 1.02
CA TRP A 418 10.28 -6.92 0.79
C TRP A 418 9.98 -7.92 -0.32
N ASP A 419 9.96 -9.21 -0.02
CA ASP A 419 9.68 -10.22 -1.05
C ASP A 419 8.18 -10.43 -1.34
N ALA A 420 7.89 -11.31 -2.31
CA ALA A 420 6.54 -11.60 -2.77
C ALA A 420 5.58 -12.09 -1.67
N ARG A 421 6.08 -12.61 -0.54
CA ARG A 421 5.26 -13.07 0.59
C ARG A 421 4.50 -11.92 1.25
N LEU A 422 4.99 -10.69 1.11
CA LEU A 422 4.26 -9.50 1.57
C LEU A 422 2.92 -9.31 0.88
N ALA A 423 2.79 -9.79 -0.35
CA ALA A 423 1.55 -9.72 -1.09
C ALA A 423 0.47 -10.66 -0.53
N GLU A 424 0.87 -11.69 0.23
CA GLU A 424 -0.03 -12.65 0.85
C GLU A 424 -0.55 -12.21 2.23
N LEU A 425 0.12 -11.24 2.86
CA LEU A 425 -0.30 -10.68 4.14
C LEU A 425 -1.66 -9.96 4.03
N SER A 426 -2.26 -9.63 5.16
CA SER A 426 -3.45 -8.79 5.24
C SER A 426 -3.15 -7.33 4.90
N HIS A 427 -4.19 -6.54 4.61
CA HIS A 427 -4.05 -5.09 4.42
C HIS A 427 -3.43 -4.41 5.64
N VAL A 428 -3.91 -4.77 6.83
CA VAL A 428 -3.46 -4.15 8.09
C VAL A 428 -1.98 -4.39 8.27
N MET A 429 -1.52 -5.64 8.09
CA MET A 429 -0.11 -5.96 8.25
C MET A 429 0.76 -5.26 7.19
N ARG A 430 0.32 -5.21 5.92
CA ARG A 430 1.06 -4.44 4.90
C ARG A 430 1.21 -2.98 5.28
N GLN A 431 0.15 -2.32 5.77
CA GLN A 431 0.22 -0.92 6.21
C GLN A 431 1.29 -0.73 7.29
N TRP A 432 1.35 -1.64 8.26
CA TRP A 432 2.31 -1.56 9.35
C TRP A 432 3.75 -1.76 8.89
N LEU A 433 3.97 -2.62 7.89
CA LEU A 433 5.28 -2.81 7.28
C LEU A 433 5.71 -1.59 6.47
N TYR A 434 4.78 -0.93 5.78
CA TYR A 434 5.05 0.36 5.11
C TYR A 434 5.52 1.41 6.11
N MET A 435 4.88 1.47 7.29
CA MET A 435 5.31 2.33 8.39
C MET A 435 6.69 1.92 8.95
N GLU A 436 6.94 0.62 9.14
CA GLU A 436 8.25 0.10 9.59
C GLU A 436 9.37 0.55 8.67
N ARG A 437 9.14 0.41 7.37
CA ARG A 437 10.10 0.80 6.33
C ARG A 437 10.30 2.31 6.31
N ALA A 438 9.23 3.10 6.32
CA ALA A 438 9.34 4.56 6.31
C ALA A 438 10.10 5.08 7.54
N ALA A 439 9.86 4.50 8.72
CA ALA A 439 10.52 4.88 9.97
C ALA A 439 12.02 4.58 9.99
N ARG A 440 12.45 3.46 9.40
CA ARG A 440 13.83 2.99 9.49
C ARG A 440 14.69 3.35 8.27
N ALA A 441 14.10 3.37 7.07
CA ALA A 441 14.81 3.75 5.85
C ALA A 441 14.87 5.28 5.64
N GLY A 442 14.11 6.05 6.42
CA GLY A 442 14.09 7.52 6.35
C GLY A 442 13.42 8.09 5.09
N HIS A 443 12.67 7.25 4.36
CA HIS A 443 11.96 7.65 3.15
C HIS A 443 10.48 7.28 3.29
N ALA A 444 9.62 8.29 3.23
CA ALA A 444 8.18 8.14 3.18
C ALA A 444 7.78 7.36 1.92
N LEU A 445 7.02 6.29 2.08
CA LEU A 445 6.24 5.71 0.99
C LEU A 445 4.80 6.19 1.20
N PRO A 446 4.28 7.10 0.36
CA PRO A 446 2.93 7.61 0.50
C PRO A 446 1.90 6.58 0.00
N LEU A 447 1.91 5.41 0.63
CA LEU A 447 1.03 4.28 0.34
C LEU A 447 0.04 4.04 1.46
N SER A 448 -1.19 3.74 1.05
CA SER A 448 -2.18 3.09 1.89
C SER A 448 -2.28 1.63 1.47
N ALA A 449 -2.59 0.74 2.41
CA ALA A 449 -2.97 -0.63 2.08
C ALA A 449 -4.18 -0.68 1.15
N THR A 450 -5.04 0.34 1.14
CA THR A 450 -6.19 0.43 0.22
C THR A 450 -5.83 0.96 -1.16
N SER A 451 -4.61 1.47 -1.39
CA SER A 451 -4.15 1.93 -2.70
C SER A 451 -4.25 0.81 -3.75
N VAL A 452 -4.37 1.15 -5.04
CA VAL A 452 -4.40 0.14 -6.11
C VAL A 452 -3.19 -0.79 -6.05
N SER A 453 -3.41 -2.06 -6.37
CA SER A 453 -2.42 -3.12 -6.23
C SER A 453 -1.14 -2.81 -7.02
N ARG A 454 -1.26 -2.25 -8.23
CA ARG A 454 -0.09 -1.83 -9.03
C ARG A 454 0.85 -0.88 -8.27
N ARG A 455 0.33 0.12 -7.55
CA ARG A 455 1.16 1.04 -6.76
C ARG A 455 1.83 0.33 -5.59
N GLN A 456 1.11 -0.58 -4.94
CA GLN A 456 1.68 -1.38 -3.85
C GLN A 456 2.79 -2.29 -4.38
N TRP A 457 2.59 -2.95 -5.53
CA TRP A 457 3.61 -3.76 -6.21
C TRP A 457 4.83 -2.94 -6.63
N GLN A 458 4.62 -1.77 -7.25
CA GLN A 458 5.72 -0.89 -7.64
C GLN A 458 6.57 -0.46 -6.43
N ALA A 459 5.95 -0.18 -5.28
CA ALA A 459 6.71 0.13 -4.08
C ALA A 459 7.46 -1.06 -3.50
N LEU A 460 6.94 -2.28 -3.64
CA LEU A 460 7.68 -3.51 -3.32
C LEU A 460 8.91 -3.64 -4.23
N ASP A 461 8.74 -3.45 -5.54
CA ASP A 461 9.83 -3.53 -6.52
C ASP A 461 10.91 -2.47 -6.27
N ILE A 462 10.51 -1.21 -6.03
CA ILE A 462 11.42 -0.11 -5.71
C ILE A 462 12.16 -0.41 -4.40
N SER A 463 11.46 -0.92 -3.39
CA SER A 463 12.09 -1.23 -2.10
C SER A 463 13.14 -2.31 -2.23
N ASN A 464 12.86 -3.36 -2.99
CA ASN A 464 13.81 -4.43 -3.28
C ASN A 464 15.04 -3.90 -4.03
N PHE A 465 14.81 -3.08 -5.07
CA PHE A 465 15.89 -2.46 -5.81
C PHE A 465 16.78 -1.57 -4.92
N VAL A 466 16.19 -0.78 -4.02
CA VAL A 466 16.95 0.08 -3.08
C VAL A 466 17.75 -0.74 -2.07
N ASP A 467 17.20 -1.86 -1.60
CA ASP A 467 17.93 -2.75 -0.69
C ASP A 467 19.11 -3.44 -1.38
N ASP A 468 18.93 -3.91 -2.63
CA ASP A 468 19.99 -4.49 -3.46
C ASP A 468 21.15 -3.51 -3.73
N LEU A 469 20.87 -2.21 -3.85
CA LEU A 469 21.90 -1.18 -4.03
C LEU A 469 22.71 -0.90 -2.75
N ARG A 470 22.19 -1.29 -1.57
CA ARG A 470 22.84 -1.05 -0.27
C ARG A 470 23.69 -2.23 0.19
N SER A 471 23.49 -3.41 -0.36
CA SER A 471 24.32 -4.62 -0.16
C SER A 471 25.54 -4.62 -1.06
#